data_AF-A0A1V5JF21-F1
#
_entry.id   AF-A0A1V5JF21-F1
#
_cell.length_a   1.000
_cell.length_b   1.000
_cell.length_c   1.000
_cell.angle_alpha   90.00
_cell.angle_beta   90.00
_cell.angle_gamma   90.00
#
_symmetry.space_group_name_H-M   'P 1'
#
loop_
_entity.id
_entity.type
_entity.pdbx_description
1 polymer ?
#
loop_
_entity_poly.entity_id
_entity_poly.type
_entity_poly.pdbx_seq_one_letter_code
_entity_poly.pdbx_strand_id
1 'polypeptide(L)'
;MQRYLLNFMQDAQYSYFEYRRTAYPEFPINPATSLNENNPDGLPMRWLYPSSETNYNRENLIEALNRQYEGYDEINKLMWLLK
;
A
#
# COMPACT_ATOMS: atom_id res chain seq x y z
N MET A 1 -17.76 4.58 7.36
CA MET A 1 -18.25 5.73 6.57
C MET A 1 -18.10 7.07 7.31
N GLN A 2 -18.79 7.30 8.44
CA GLN A 2 -18.76 8.60 9.15
C GLN A 2 -17.35 9.12 9.44
N ARG A 3 -16.45 8.26 9.95
CA ARG A 3 -15.05 8.62 10.22
C ARG A 3 -14.26 9.07 8.98
N TYR A 4 -14.51 8.45 7.82
CA TYR A 4 -13.85 8.84 6.57
C TYR A 4 -14.21 10.28 6.18
N LEU A 5 -15.48 10.65 6.34
CA LEU A 5 -15.95 12.01 6.06
C LEU A 5 -15.37 13.03 7.03
N LEU A 6 -15.30 12.70 8.33
CA LEU A 6 -14.72 13.57 9.36
C LEU A 6 -13.24 13.88 9.12
N ASN A 7 -12.51 12.94 8.51
CA ASN A 7 -11.08 13.09 8.25
C ASN A 7 -10.77 13.87 6.97
N PHE A 8 -11.78 14.38 6.25
CA PHE A 8 -11.55 15.19 5.06
C PHE A 8 -10.69 16.42 5.40
N MET A 9 -9.53 16.52 4.73
CA MET A 9 -8.52 17.54 4.98
C MET A 9 -7.93 17.57 6.42
N GLN A 10 -8.18 16.53 7.22
CA GLN A 10 -7.61 16.38 8.56
C GLN A 10 -6.55 15.29 8.60
N ASP A 11 -6.88 14.09 8.10
CA ASP A 11 -5.95 12.96 8.08
C ASP A 11 -6.29 11.96 6.96
N ALA A 12 -5.77 12.27 5.78
CA ALA A 12 -5.95 11.43 4.60
C ALA A 12 -5.19 10.10 4.72
N GLN A 13 -4.03 10.08 5.39
CA GLN A 13 -3.21 8.87 5.53
C GLN A 13 -3.91 7.85 6.40
N TYR A 14 -4.42 8.27 7.56
CA TYR A 14 -5.18 7.40 8.44
C TYR A 14 -6.44 6.87 7.74
N SER A 15 -7.13 7.71 6.98
CA SER A 15 -8.31 7.30 6.20
C SER A 15 -7.97 6.22 5.17
N TYR A 16 -6.82 6.34 4.49
CA TYR A 16 -6.32 5.31 3.58
C TYR A 16 -5.96 4.01 4.31
N PHE A 17 -5.35 4.09 5.48
CA PHE A 17 -5.00 2.92 6.28
C PHE A 17 -6.23 2.17 6.77
N GLU A 18 -7.26 2.90 7.16
CA GLU A 18 -8.55 2.32 7.56
C GLU A 18 -9.29 1.68 6.39
N TYR A 19 -9.19 2.25 5.19
CA TYR A 19 -9.66 1.60 3.97
C TYR A 19 -8.95 0.27 3.75
N ARG A 20 -7.61 0.22 3.80
CA ARG A 20 -6.86 -1.04 3.65
C ARG A 20 -7.26 -2.10 4.69
N ARG A 21 -7.59 -1.67 5.91
CA ARG A 21 -7.99 -2.55 7.01
C ARG A 21 -9.42 -3.07 6.90
N THR A 22 -10.34 -2.28 6.33
CA THR A 22 -11.79 -2.57 6.42
C THR A 22 -12.51 -2.66 5.09
N ALA A 23 -11.86 -2.27 3.99
CA ALA A 23 -12.47 -2.02 2.68
C ALA A 23 -13.61 -0.97 2.68
N TYR A 24 -13.70 -0.14 3.74
CA TYR A 24 -14.71 0.92 3.84
C TYR A 24 -14.09 2.33 3.91
N PRO A 25 -14.67 3.33 3.22
CA PRO A 25 -15.75 3.16 2.23
C PRO A 25 -15.25 2.42 0.99
N GLU A 26 -16.17 1.78 0.26
CA GLU A 26 -15.82 1.20 -1.03
C GLU A 26 -15.43 2.34 -1.98
N PHE A 27 -14.18 2.32 -2.45
CA PHE A 27 -13.68 3.34 -3.36
C PHE A 27 -14.10 3.02 -4.80
N PRO A 28 -14.47 4.03 -5.60
CA PRO A 28 -14.88 3.84 -6.99
C PRO A 28 -13.64 3.55 -7.86
N ILE A 29 -13.27 2.28 -7.97
CA ILE A 29 -12.15 1.83 -8.81
C ILE A 29 -12.69 1.49 -10.19
N ASN A 30 -12.12 2.10 -11.23
CA ASN A 30 -12.39 1.77 -12.62
C ASN A 30 -11.12 1.20 -13.26
N PRO A 31 -11.08 -0.10 -13.60
CA PRO A 31 -9.91 -0.74 -14.19
C PRO A 31 -9.47 -0.09 -15.51
N ALA A 32 -10.40 0.45 -16.29
CA ALA A 32 -10.10 1.09 -17.58
C ALA A 32 -9.35 2.43 -17.43
N THR A 33 -9.39 3.05 -16.24
CA THR A 33 -8.69 4.30 -15.94
C THR A 33 -7.63 4.13 -14.85
N SER A 34 -7.41 2.90 -14.38
CA SER A 34 -6.47 2.61 -13.30
C SER A 34 -5.04 2.73 -13.80
N LEU A 35 -4.18 3.39 -13.02
CA LEU A 35 -2.74 3.47 -13.27
C LEU A 35 -1.95 2.40 -12.49
N ASN A 36 -2.65 1.50 -11.80
CA ASN A 36 -2.05 0.37 -11.10
C ASN A 36 -1.92 -0.81 -12.07
N GLU A 37 -0.92 -0.78 -12.95
CA GLU A 37 -0.79 -1.74 -14.06
C GLU A 37 -0.78 -3.21 -13.62
N ASN A 38 -0.19 -3.51 -12.45
CA ASN A 38 -0.09 -4.88 -11.92
C ASN A 38 -1.36 -5.34 -11.18
N ASN A 39 -2.28 -4.43 -10.86
CA ASN A 39 -3.54 -4.74 -10.21
C ASN A 39 -4.60 -3.65 -10.53
N PRO A 40 -5.18 -3.65 -11.74
CA PRO A 40 -6.08 -2.58 -12.19
C PRO A 40 -7.35 -2.43 -11.34
N ASP A 41 -7.83 -3.53 -10.74
CA ASP A 41 -9.01 -3.57 -9.87
C ASP A 41 -8.74 -3.15 -8.42
N GLY A 42 -7.47 -2.92 -8.05
CA GLY A 42 -7.06 -2.68 -6.67
C GLY A 42 -6.26 -1.40 -6.47
N LEU A 43 -6.05 -1.08 -5.19
CA LEU A 43 -5.23 0.05 -4.76
C LEU A 43 -3.92 -0.41 -4.11
N PRO A 44 -2.84 0.39 -4.20
CA PRO A 44 -1.53 0.08 -3.62
C PRO A 44 -1.58 -0.22 -2.12
N MET A 45 -1.34 -1.46 -1.72
CA MET A 45 -1.40 -1.85 -0.30
C MET A 45 -0.20 -1.37 0.52
N ARG A 46 0.88 -0.88 -0.10
CA ARG A 46 2.06 -0.33 0.56
C ARG A 46 2.87 0.59 -0.36
N TRP A 47 3.87 1.25 0.23
CA TRP A 47 4.94 1.91 -0.51
C TRP A 47 6.17 1.02 -0.61
N LEU A 48 6.96 1.28 -1.66
CA LEU A 48 8.30 0.73 -1.83
C LEU A 48 9.26 1.34 -0.82
N TYR A 49 10.36 0.63 -0.56
CA TYR A 49 11.45 1.21 0.21
C TYR A 49 12.12 2.35 -0.57
N PRO A 50 12.64 3.38 0.11
CA PRO A 50 13.32 4.48 -0.57
C PRO A 50 14.61 3.99 -1.23
N SER A 51 14.99 4.62 -2.34
CA SER A 51 16.18 4.22 -3.12
C SER A 51 17.50 4.30 -2.33
N SER A 52 17.54 5.07 -1.24
CA SER A 52 18.65 5.12 -0.30
C SER A 52 18.93 3.76 0.35
N GLU A 53 17.91 2.95 0.64
CA GLU A 53 18.11 1.61 1.22
C GLU A 53 18.82 0.68 0.24
N THR A 54 18.51 0.80 -1.06
CA THR A 54 19.19 0.05 -2.11
C THR A 54 20.67 0.45 -2.24
N ASN A 55 20.98 1.73 -2.03
CA ASN A 55 22.33 2.28 -2.19
C ASN A 55 23.23 2.05 -0.97
N TYR A 56 22.67 2.16 0.24
CA TYR A 56 23.45 2.21 1.48
C TYR A 56 23.16 1.08 2.47
N ASN A 57 22.10 0.30 2.26
CA ASN A 57 21.64 -0.72 3.21
C ASN A 57 21.13 -2.00 2.52
N ARG A 58 21.76 -2.35 1.40
CA ARG A 58 21.25 -3.36 0.46
C ARG A 58 21.01 -4.74 1.08
N GLU A 59 21.92 -5.21 1.93
CA GLU A 59 21.82 -6.54 2.55
C GLU A 59 20.58 -6.67 3.44
N ASN A 60 20.38 -5.69 4.34
CA ASN A 60 19.21 -5.66 5.23
C ASN A 60 17.91 -5.47 4.45
N LEU A 61 17.92 -4.68 3.37
CA LEU A 61 16.78 -4.51 2.48
C LEU A 61 16.39 -5.86 1.84
N ILE A 62 17.36 -6.59 1.27
CA ILE A 62 17.11 -7.89 0.64
C ILE A 62 16.55 -8.89 1.67
N GLU A 63 17.10 -8.93 2.89
CA GLU A 63 16.60 -9.80 3.95
C GLU A 63 15.14 -9.47 4.32
N ALA A 64 14.81 -8.18 4.45
CA ALA A 64 13.45 -7.73 4.74
C ALA A 64 12.46 -8.07 3.61
N LEU A 65 12.86 -7.91 2.34
CA LEU A 65 12.04 -8.26 1.18
C LEU A 65 11.82 -9.77 1.07
N ASN A 66 12.85 -10.59 1.31
CA ASN A 66 12.74 -12.05 1.30
C ASN A 66 11.75 -12.54 2.37
N ARG A 67 11.79 -11.98 3.58
CA ARG A 67 10.87 -12.36 4.67
C ARG A 67 9.42 -11.96 4.40
N GLN A 68 9.19 -10.82 3.78
CA GLN A 68 7.85 -10.23 3.71
C GLN A 68 7.14 -10.49 2.38
N TYR A 69 7.90 -10.49 1.27
CA TYR A 69 7.36 -10.31 -0.09
C TYR A 69 8.05 -11.20 -1.14
N GLU A 70 8.63 -12.34 -0.73
CA GLU A 70 9.29 -13.30 -1.64
C GLU A 70 10.44 -12.64 -2.43
N GLY A 71 11.09 -11.62 -1.84
CA GLY A 71 12.22 -10.92 -2.44
C GLY A 71 11.85 -9.79 -3.41
N TYR A 72 10.57 -9.56 -3.66
CA TYR A 72 10.12 -8.55 -4.62
C TYR A 72 9.49 -7.33 -3.94
N ASP A 73 10.05 -6.14 -4.18
CA ASP A 73 9.50 -4.90 -3.65
C ASP A 73 8.38 -4.39 -4.56
N GLU A 74 7.13 -4.60 -4.16
CA GLU A 74 5.96 -4.28 -4.97
C GLU A 74 4.83 -3.70 -4.12
N ILE A 75 4.08 -2.77 -4.71
CA ILE A 75 3.13 -1.91 -4.01
C ILE A 75 1.82 -2.60 -3.62
N ASN A 76 1.42 -3.67 -4.32
CA ASN A 76 0.21 -4.44 -4.09
C ASN A 76 0.40 -5.60 -3.10
N LYS A 77 1.64 -5.97 -2.74
CA LYS A 77 1.91 -6.99 -1.72
C LYS A 77 1.39 -6.58 -0.33
N LEU A 78 0.78 -7.54 0.39
CA LEU A 78 0.20 -7.32 1.72
C LEU A 78 1.25 -7.39 2.83
N MET A 79 1.30 -6.33 3.65
CA MET A 79 2.11 -6.28 4.87
C MET A 79 1.52 -7.17 5.97
N TRP A 80 2.32 -7.50 6.99
CA TRP A 80 1.92 -8.36 8.10
C TRP A 80 0.60 -7.95 8.78
N LEU A 81 0.36 -6.65 8.98
CA LEU A 81 -0.86 -6.12 9.60
C LEU A 81 -2.15 -6.33 8.77
N LEU A 82 -2.01 -6.64 7.48
CA LEU A 82 -3.11 -6.81 6.53
C LEU A 82 -3.25 -8.26 6.03
N LYS A 83 -2.50 -9.19 6.63
CA LYS A 83 -2.64 -10.63 6.38
C LYS A 83 -3.65 -11.27 7.34
#